data_AF-T1A163-F1
#
_entry.id   AF-T1A163-F1
#
_cell.length_a   1.000
_cell.length_b   1.000
_cell.length_c   1.000
_cell.angle_alpha   90.00
_cell.angle_beta   90.00
_cell.angle_gamma   90.00
#
_symmetry.space_group_name_H-M   'P 1'
#
loop_
_entity.id
_entity.type
_entity.pdbx_description
1 polymer ?
#
loop_
_entity_poly.entity_id
_entity_poly.type
_entity_poly.pdbx_seq_one_letter_code
_entity_poly.pdbx_strand_id
1 'polypeptide(L)'
;MQTAPVSNGKFTPADLETNACLLKRRIYFNFNRANIKPEYDDIVACHAKYLVDNPGARVTLQGNTDPRGSREYNLGLGERRANSVEQAMEALGAQ
;
A
#
# COMPACT_ATOMS: atom_id res chain seq x y z
N MET A 1 17.15 -2.68 -29.93
CA MET A 1 17.58 -2.00 -28.68
C MET A 1 16.36 -1.26 -28.14
N GLN A 2 15.71 -1.83 -27.12
CA GLN A 2 14.53 -1.22 -26.50
C GLN A 2 15.02 -0.11 -25.58
N THR A 3 14.78 1.15 -25.92
CA THR A 3 15.13 2.28 -25.05
C THR A 3 14.16 2.27 -23.87
N ALA A 4 14.64 1.82 -22.71
CA ALA A 4 13.93 2.01 -21.46
C ALA A 4 13.68 3.52 -21.27
N PRO A 5 12.44 3.97 -20.97
CA PRO A 5 12.19 5.37 -20.73
C PRO A 5 12.99 5.78 -19.50
N VAL A 6 13.79 6.83 -19.66
CA VAL A 6 14.51 7.48 -18.56
C VAL A 6 13.44 7.97 -17.59
N SER A 7 13.29 7.29 -16.45
CA SER A 7 12.40 7.75 -15.39
C SER A 7 12.99 9.05 -14.84
N ASN A 8 12.30 10.17 -15.03
CA ASN A 8 12.60 11.46 -14.41
C ASN A 8 12.36 11.44 -12.88
N GLY A 9 12.72 10.35 -12.19
CA GLY A 9 12.37 10.08 -10.80
C GLY A 9 10.90 9.74 -10.57
N LYS A 10 10.14 9.45 -11.63
CA LYS A 10 8.73 9.05 -11.57
C LYS A 10 8.55 7.56 -11.79
N PHE A 11 7.68 6.92 -11.02
CA PHE A 11 7.31 5.54 -11.30
C PHE A 11 6.41 5.45 -12.54
N THR A 12 6.62 4.39 -13.31
CA THR A 12 5.84 3.98 -14.47
C THR A 12 5.12 2.67 -14.16
N PRO A 13 4.10 2.28 -14.93
CA PRO A 13 3.43 1.00 -14.73
C PRO A 13 4.36 -0.22 -14.77
N ALA A 14 5.46 -0.17 -15.53
CA ALA A 14 6.46 -1.24 -15.56
C ALA A 14 7.17 -1.44 -14.21
N ASP A 15 7.29 -0.37 -13.41
CA ASP A 15 7.98 -0.41 -12.12
C ASP A 15 7.24 -1.23 -11.06
N LEU A 16 5.93 -1.48 -11.23
CA LEU A 16 5.18 -2.39 -10.38
C LEU A 16 5.78 -3.80 -10.33
N GLU A 17 6.45 -4.21 -11.41
CA GLU A 17 7.00 -5.56 -11.59
C GLU A 17 8.53 -5.61 -11.55
N THR A 18 9.21 -4.46 -11.49
CA THR A 18 10.68 -4.38 -11.53
C THR A 18 11.30 -3.64 -10.34
N ASN A 19 10.55 -2.74 -9.70
CA ASN A 19 11.07 -1.96 -8.58
C ASN A 19 10.94 -2.73 -7.26
N ALA A 20 12.06 -2.94 -6.57
CA ALA A 20 12.13 -3.71 -5.33
C ALA A 20 11.16 -3.24 -4.23
N CYS A 21 10.80 -1.96 -4.22
CA CYS A 21 9.85 -1.41 -3.27
C CYS A 21 8.38 -1.68 -3.66
N LEU A 22 8.02 -1.49 -4.95
CA LEU A 22 6.66 -1.74 -5.46
C LEU A 22 6.29 -3.23 -5.54
N LEU A 23 7.29 -4.11 -5.53
CA LEU A 23 7.09 -5.56 -5.39
C LEU A 23 6.57 -5.96 -4.00
N LYS A 24 6.79 -5.14 -2.96
CA LYS A 24 6.33 -5.45 -1.60
C LYS A 24 4.91 -4.90 -1.37
N ARG A 25 3.92 -5.80 -1.37
CA ARG A 25 2.50 -5.43 -1.30
C ARG A 25 1.79 -5.93 -0.03
N ARG A 26 2.55 -6.21 1.04
CA ARG A 26 2.03 -6.78 2.30
C ARG A 26 2.48 -5.94 3.49
N ILE A 27 1.53 -5.57 4.34
CA ILE A 27 1.73 -4.87 5.61
C ILE A 27 1.14 -5.76 6.70
N TYR A 28 1.96 -6.11 7.70
CA TYR A 28 1.52 -6.92 8.84
C TYR A 28 1.20 -6.04 10.05
N PHE A 29 0.27 -6.51 10.86
CA PHE A 29 -0.22 -5.79 12.02
C PHE A 29 -0.02 -6.62 13.28
N ASN A 30 0.23 -5.94 14.39
CA ASN A 30 0.24 -6.57 15.71
C ASN A 30 -1.16 -7.09 16.07
N PHE A 31 -1.18 -8.01 17.04
CA PHE A 31 -2.42 -8.57 17.55
C PHE A 31 -3.37 -7.45 18.01
N ASN A 32 -4.60 -7.51 17.51
CA ASN A 32 -5.65 -6.56 17.83
C ASN A 32 -5.25 -5.08 17.60
N ARG A 33 -4.52 -4.81 16.51
CA ARG A 33 -4.09 -3.47 16.12
C ARG A 33 -4.36 -3.21 14.64
N ALA A 34 -4.54 -1.92 14.33
CA ALA A 34 -4.67 -1.39 12.98
C ALA A 34 -3.64 -0.28 12.68
N ASN A 35 -2.79 0.09 13.63
CA ASN A 35 -1.72 1.05 13.38
C ASN A 35 -0.62 0.41 12.52
N ILE A 36 -0.15 1.14 11.52
CA ILE A 36 0.98 0.75 10.68
C ILE A 36 2.25 0.82 11.52
N LYS A 37 3.13 -0.17 11.35
CA LYS A 37 4.44 -0.21 12.01
C LYS A 37 5.43 0.64 11.20
N PRO A 38 6.39 1.34 11.84
CA PRO A 38 7.36 2.19 11.12
C PRO A 38 8.17 1.46 10.04
N GLU A 39 8.40 0.17 10.19
CA GLU A 39 9.07 -0.67 9.17
C GLU A 39 8.33 -0.75 7.82
N TYR A 40 7.08 -0.29 7.76
CA TYR A 40 6.27 -0.25 6.55
C TYR A 40 6.12 1.15 5.95
N ASP A 41 6.67 2.19 6.59
CA ASP A 41 6.56 3.57 6.12
C ASP A 41 7.11 3.71 4.69
N ASP A 42 8.25 3.07 4.40
CA ASP A 42 8.85 3.05 3.07
C ASP A 42 7.93 2.42 2.01
N ILE A 43 7.24 1.32 2.37
CA ILE A 43 6.32 0.63 1.45
C ILE A 43 5.13 1.54 1.13
N VAL A 44 4.54 2.16 2.16
CA VAL A 44 3.40 3.06 2.02
C VAL A 44 3.79 4.27 1.16
N ALA A 45 4.91 4.92 1.47
CA ALA A 45 5.37 6.10 0.74
C ALA A 45 5.66 5.82 -0.73
N CYS A 46 6.23 4.65 -1.01
CA CYS A 46 6.54 4.20 -2.35
C CYS A 46 5.30 3.93 -3.21
N HIS A 47 4.29 3.27 -2.65
CA HIS A 47 3.02 3.06 -3.36
C HIS A 47 2.20 4.35 -3.47
N ALA A 48 2.24 5.23 -2.47
CA ALA A 48 1.63 6.55 -2.56
C ALA A 48 2.26 7.38 -3.69
N LYS A 49 3.60 7.39 -3.76
CA LYS A 49 4.32 8.03 -4.87
C LYS A 49 3.95 7.44 -6.21
N TYR A 50 3.77 6.11 -6.31
CA TYR A 50 3.32 5.48 -7.56
C TYR A 50 1.97 6.03 -8.02
N LEU A 51 1.01 6.18 -7.11
CA LEU A 51 -0.31 6.75 -7.41
C LEU A 51 -0.21 8.23 -7.82
N VAL A 52 0.61 9.02 -7.13
CA VAL A 52 0.88 10.43 -7.49
C VAL A 52 1.49 10.55 -8.89
N ASP A 53 2.45 9.68 -9.22
CA ASP A 53 3.12 9.68 -10.52
C ASP A 53 2.19 9.18 -11.65
N ASN A 54 1.14 8.43 -11.31
CA ASN A 54 0.21 7.80 -12.25
C ASN A 54 -1.27 8.10 -11.89
N PRO A 55 -1.79 9.31 -12.16
CA PRO A 55 -3.14 9.72 -11.73
C PRO A 55 -4.32 8.89 -12.25
N GLY A 56 -4.10 8.03 -13.25
CA GLY A 56 -5.10 7.09 -13.76
C GLY A 56 -5.04 5.70 -13.09
N ALA A 57 -4.03 5.45 -12.26
CA ALA A 57 -3.89 4.19 -11.54
C ALA A 57 -4.91 4.10 -10.40
N ARG A 58 -5.24 2.86 -10.02
CA ARG A 58 -6.12 2.57 -8.88
C ARG A 58 -5.50 1.45 -8.06
N VAL A 59 -5.69 1.52 -6.75
CA VAL A 59 -5.28 0.46 -5.82
C VAL A 59 -6.51 -0.05 -5.07
N THR A 60 -6.52 -1.34 -4.77
CA THR A 60 -7.52 -1.95 -3.88
C THR A 60 -6.82 -2.40 -2.62
N LEU A 61 -7.24 -1.89 -1.46
CA LEU A 61 -6.71 -2.28 -0.16
C LEU A 61 -7.60 -3.35 0.46
N GLN A 62 -6.99 -4.49 0.83
CA GLN A 62 -7.69 -5.62 1.44
C GLN A 62 -7.18 -5.86 2.85
N GLY A 63 -8.01 -5.51 3.83
CA GLY A 63 -7.73 -5.74 5.24
C GLY A 63 -8.07 -7.17 5.66
N ASN A 64 -7.09 -7.87 6.23
CA ASN A 64 -7.23 -9.27 6.64
C ASN A 64 -6.98 -9.44 8.14
N THR A 65 -7.54 -10.50 8.72
CA THR A 65 -7.29 -10.92 10.10
C THR A 65 -7.02 -12.42 10.16
N ASP A 66 -6.45 -12.85 11.28
CA ASP A 66 -6.47 -14.27 11.63
C ASP A 66 -7.87 -14.67 12.17
N PRO A 67 -8.18 -15.97 12.33
CA PRO A 67 -9.54 -16.41 12.65
C PRO A 67 -9.93 -16.29 14.13
N ARG A 68 -9.08 -15.72 15.01
CA ARG A 68 -9.38 -15.59 16.44
C ARG A 68 -10.45 -14.52 16.65
N GLY A 69 -11.44 -14.79 17.51
CA GLY A 69 -12.54 -13.85 17.81
C GLY A 69 -13.77 -14.04 16.91
N SER A 70 -14.75 -13.13 17.01
CA SER A 70 -15.97 -13.21 16.20
C SER A 70 -15.73 -12.74 14.76
N ARG A 71 -16.58 -13.21 13.84
CA ARG A 71 -16.51 -12.82 12.42
C ARG A 71 -16.74 -11.33 12.24
N GLU A 72 -17.72 -10.78 12.95
CA GLU A 72 -18.11 -9.36 12.89
C GLU A 72 -16.97 -8.48 13.40
N TYR A 73 -16.30 -8.91 14.46
CA TYR A 73 -15.12 -8.22 14.98
C TYR A 73 -13.98 -8.19 13.96
N ASN A 74 -13.71 -9.34 13.35
CA ASN A 74 -12.66 -9.50 12.36
C ASN A 74 -12.93 -8.72 11.08
N LEU A 75 -14.19 -8.64 10.64
CA LEU A 75 -14.60 -7.79 9.52
C LEU A 75 -14.27 -6.31 9.80
N GLY A 76 -14.70 -5.79 10.96
CA GLY A 76 -14.42 -4.41 11.34
C GLY A 76 -12.92 -4.14 11.58
N LEU A 77 -12.17 -5.11 12.10
CA LEU A 77 -10.72 -4.97 12.26
C LEU A 77 -9.99 -4.97 10.91
N GLY A 78 -10.42 -5.80 9.95
CA GLY A 78 -9.93 -5.78 8.58
C GLY A 78 -10.17 -4.42 7.93
N GLU A 79 -11.40 -3.91 7.97
CA GLU A 79 -11.75 -2.59 7.44
C GLU A 79 -10.87 -1.48 8.02
N ARG A 80 -10.71 -1.42 9.35
CA ARG A 80 -9.83 -0.42 10.00
C ARG A 80 -8.37 -0.51 9.53
N ARG A 81 -7.87 -1.71 9.22
CA ARG A 81 -6.50 -1.90 8.70
C ARG A 81 -6.36 -1.36 7.28
N ALA A 82 -7.35 -1.60 6.42
CA ALA A 82 -7.35 -1.04 5.06
C ALA A 82 -7.41 0.48 5.12
N ASN A 83 -8.33 1.05 5.91
CA ASN A 83 -8.50 2.49 6.07
C ASN A 83 -7.24 3.15 6.66
N SER A 84 -6.51 2.48 7.56
CA SER A 84 -5.25 3.03 8.08
C SER A 84 -4.19 3.17 6.99
N VAL A 85 -4.11 2.23 6.05
CA VAL A 85 -3.17 2.29 4.92
C VAL A 85 -3.60 3.34 3.91
N GLU A 86 -4.90 3.41 3.61
CA GLU A 86 -5.49 4.45 2.77
C GLU A 86 -5.14 5.86 3.29
N GLN A 87 -5.46 6.15 4.55
CA GLN A 87 -5.17 7.45 5.18
C GLN A 87 -3.68 7.78 5.16
N ALA A 88 -2.81 6.79 5.35
CA ALA A 88 -1.37 6.99 5.29
C ALA A 88 -0.88 7.31 3.86
N MET A 89 -1.49 6.73 2.83
CA MET A 89 -1.21 7.08 1.43
C MET A 89 -1.77 8.46 1.06
N GLU A 90 -2.98 8.79 1.51
CA GLU A 90 -3.61 10.10 1.31
C GLU A 90 -2.80 11.23 1.95
N ALA A 91 -2.28 11.00 3.16
CA ALA A 91 -1.39 11.95 3.84
C ALA A 91 -0.10 12.25 3.06
N LEU A 92 0.28 11.37 2.13
CA LEU A 92 1.42 11.51 1.22
C LEU A 92 1.02 11.99 -0.17
N GLY A 93 -0.25 12.35 -0.37
CA GLY A 93 -0.79 12.97 -1.58
C GLY A 93 -1.36 12.00 -2.61
N ALA A 94 -1.44 10.70 -2.31
CA ALA A 94 -2.15 9.75 -3.17
C ALA A 94 -3.66 10.02 -3.13
N GLN A 95 -4.33 9.81 -4.27
CA GLN A 95 -5.78 9.95 -4.45
C GLN A 95 -6.32 8.75 -5.23
#